data_AF-A0A2N8T257-F1
#
_entry.id   AF-A0A2N8T257-F1
#
_cell.length_a   1.000
_cell.length_b   1.000
_cell.length_c   1.000
_cell.angle_alpha   90.00
_cell.angle_beta   90.00
_cell.angle_gamma   90.00
#
_symmetry.space_group_name_H-M   'P 1'
#
loop_
_entity.id
_entity.type
_entity.pdbx_description
1 polymer ?
#
loop_
_entity_poly.entity_id
_entity_poly.type
_entity_poly.pdbx_seq_one_letter_code
_entity_poly.pdbx_strand_id
1 'polypeptide(L)'
;MRIVGALGVALAGLSMMVIVTAYGQSDMRTPYETTATVVDDKGNIKVPADYQTAYQMLGTWAVAADAGPGSKEMHVVYASPGTIDAYRKAGHFPDGTILVKEVFKTTTQPMTTGTVSSAGTRAGWFVMVKDDIGRYPANKLWGDGWGWAWFDAADPMRTTSTDYRKDCQSCHVPAQASDWIYTHGYPPLSR
;
A
#
# COMPACT_ATOMS: atom_id res chain seq x y z
N MET A 1 -61.12 -54.57 -32.28
CA MET A 1 -59.65 -54.53 -32.28
C MET A 1 -59.17 -53.82 -31.01
N ARG A 2 -58.35 -54.52 -30.22
CA ARG A 2 -57.31 -54.02 -29.27
C ARG A 2 -57.79 -53.10 -28.11
N ILE A 3 -57.85 -53.56 -26.85
CA ILE A 3 -56.76 -53.86 -25.87
C ILE A 3 -56.36 -52.63 -25.03
N VAL A 4 -56.59 -52.74 -23.70
CA VAL A 4 -55.83 -52.19 -22.55
C VAL A 4 -55.90 -50.66 -22.33
N GLY A 5 -56.10 -50.10 -21.13
CA GLY A 5 -55.96 -50.59 -19.76
C GLY A 5 -54.95 -49.72 -18.99
N ALA A 6 -55.25 -49.51 -17.70
CA ALA A 6 -54.37 -49.07 -16.60
C ALA A 6 -54.20 -47.56 -16.30
N LEU A 7 -54.69 -47.22 -15.08
CA LEU A 7 -54.02 -46.56 -13.95
C LEU A 7 -52.83 -45.62 -14.21
N GLY A 8 -52.88 -44.45 -13.57
CA GLY A 8 -51.70 -43.60 -13.39
C GLY A 8 -51.84 -42.48 -12.35
N VAL A 9 -51.57 -42.83 -11.09
CA VAL A 9 -50.79 -42.07 -10.08
C VAL A 9 -51.22 -40.65 -9.70
N ALA A 10 -51.67 -40.52 -8.45
CA ALA A 10 -51.69 -39.25 -7.71
C ALA A 10 -50.25 -38.82 -7.36
N LEU A 11 -49.83 -37.64 -7.81
CA LEU A 11 -48.62 -36.98 -7.32
C LEU A 11 -48.98 -36.01 -6.19
N ALA A 12 -48.58 -36.36 -4.97
CA ALA A 12 -48.50 -35.42 -3.86
C ALA A 12 -47.34 -34.44 -4.13
N GLY A 13 -47.66 -33.16 -4.29
CA GLY A 13 -46.65 -32.11 -4.43
C GLY A 13 -45.94 -31.84 -3.11
N LEU A 14 -44.68 -32.26 -2.98
CA LEU A 14 -43.80 -31.81 -1.92
C LEU A 14 -43.16 -30.48 -2.35
N SER A 15 -43.60 -29.38 -1.75
CA SER A 15 -42.96 -28.08 -1.89
C SER A 15 -41.65 -28.07 -1.08
N MET A 16 -40.50 -28.17 -1.75
CA MET A 16 -39.20 -27.87 -1.13
C MET A 16 -39.12 -26.37 -0.84
N MET A 17 -39.18 -25.99 0.45
CA MET A 17 -38.71 -24.68 0.88
C MET A 17 -37.19 -24.65 0.80
N VAL A 18 -36.67 -23.92 -0.18
CA VAL A 18 -35.24 -23.58 -0.24
C VAL A 18 -34.99 -22.49 0.79
N ILE A 19 -34.46 -22.87 1.95
CA ILE A 19 -33.94 -21.91 2.93
C ILE A 19 -32.59 -21.45 2.40
N VAL A 20 -32.57 -20.27 1.77
CA VAL A 20 -31.32 -19.58 1.45
C VAL A 20 -30.76 -19.02 2.77
N THR A 21 -29.87 -19.75 3.40
CA THR A 21 -29.04 -19.23 4.48
C THR A 21 -28.13 -18.15 3.89
N ALA A 22 -28.38 -16.89 4.25
CA ALA A 22 -27.52 -15.76 3.96
C ALA A 22 -26.19 -15.90 4.73
N TYR A 23 -25.30 -16.75 4.23
CA TYR A 23 -23.91 -16.80 4.67
C TYR A 23 -23.18 -15.60 4.05
N GLY A 24 -22.88 -14.61 4.90
CA GLY A 24 -21.79 -13.66 4.73
C GLY A 24 -21.77 -12.88 3.42
N GLN A 25 -22.38 -11.69 3.43
CA GLN A 25 -21.78 -10.60 2.67
C GLN A 25 -20.43 -10.30 3.31
N SER A 26 -19.38 -10.98 2.84
CA SER A 26 -18.03 -10.45 2.94
C SER A 26 -18.11 -9.05 2.32
N ASP A 27 -17.79 -8.00 3.09
CA ASP A 27 -17.61 -6.66 2.55
C ASP A 27 -16.58 -6.76 1.41
N MET A 28 -17.06 -6.90 0.18
CA MET A 28 -16.24 -6.85 -1.02
C MET A 28 -15.90 -5.39 -1.29
N ARG A 29 -15.26 -4.74 -0.31
CA ARG A 29 -14.61 -3.47 -0.57
C ARG A 29 -13.51 -3.71 -1.57
N THR A 30 -13.49 -2.92 -2.63
CA THR A 30 -12.38 -2.92 -3.58
C THR A 30 -11.10 -2.56 -2.83
N PRO A 31 -9.91 -3.06 -3.26
CA PRO A 31 -8.64 -2.72 -2.63
C PRO A 31 -8.48 -1.20 -2.42
N TYR A 32 -8.96 -0.39 -3.36
CA TYR A 32 -8.91 1.07 -3.26
C TYR A 32 -9.83 1.67 -2.19
N GLU A 33 -11.03 1.11 -1.95
CA GLU A 33 -11.94 1.62 -0.90
C GLU A 33 -11.34 1.51 0.51
N THR A 34 -10.37 0.62 0.71
CA THR A 34 -9.62 0.53 1.96
C THR A 34 -8.70 1.72 2.20
N THR A 35 -8.45 2.55 1.18
CA THR A 35 -7.61 3.76 1.27
C THR A 35 -8.34 4.99 1.78
N ALA A 36 -9.67 4.93 1.98
CA ALA A 36 -10.48 6.09 2.40
C ALA A 36 -10.04 6.70 3.75
N THR A 37 -9.33 5.93 4.57
CA THR A 37 -8.72 6.42 5.81
C THR A 37 -7.39 7.15 5.59
N VAL A 38 -6.90 7.27 4.36
CA VAL A 38 -5.60 7.85 3.98
C VAL A 38 -5.75 8.88 2.87
N VAL A 39 -6.73 8.71 1.98
CA VAL A 39 -7.01 9.61 0.87
C VAL A 39 -8.46 10.08 0.96
N ASP A 40 -8.68 11.39 0.94
CA ASP A 40 -10.03 11.95 0.91
C ASP A 40 -10.63 12.00 -0.53
N ASP A 41 -11.87 12.46 -0.62
CA ASP A 41 -12.61 12.60 -1.88
C ASP A 41 -11.98 13.58 -2.88
N LYS A 42 -11.05 14.44 -2.42
CA LYS A 42 -10.30 15.39 -3.26
C LYS A 42 -8.88 14.91 -3.57
N GLY A 43 -8.49 13.74 -3.06
CA GLY A 43 -7.15 13.21 -3.23
C GLY A 43 -6.14 13.82 -2.27
N ASN A 44 -6.57 14.46 -1.18
CA ASN A 44 -5.62 14.86 -0.14
C ASN A 44 -5.16 13.60 0.60
N ILE A 45 -3.86 13.36 0.53
CA ILE A 45 -3.20 12.26 1.22
C ILE A 45 -2.91 12.71 2.66
N LYS A 46 -2.91 11.77 3.62
CA LYS A 46 -2.39 11.97 4.97
C LYS A 46 -1.52 10.80 5.39
N VAL A 47 -0.70 10.98 6.41
CA VAL A 47 0.05 9.88 7.03
C VAL A 47 -0.96 8.94 7.72
N PRO A 48 -1.00 7.63 7.41
CA PRO A 48 -1.85 6.69 8.15
C PRO A 48 -1.43 6.66 9.63
N ALA A 49 -2.36 6.59 10.58
CA ALA A 49 -2.00 6.72 12.00
C ALA A 49 -1.33 5.47 12.60
N ASP A 50 -1.68 4.30 12.10
CA ASP A 50 -1.34 2.98 12.65
C ASP A 50 -0.39 2.16 11.77
N TYR A 51 0.21 2.77 10.74
CA TYR A 51 1.07 2.05 9.78
C TYR A 51 2.19 1.25 10.46
N GLN A 52 2.80 1.75 11.54
CA GLN A 52 3.91 1.04 12.20
C GLN A 52 3.49 -0.33 12.78
N THR A 53 2.21 -0.52 13.10
CA THR A 53 1.67 -1.77 13.65
C THR A 53 0.78 -2.53 12.69
N ALA A 54 0.14 -1.82 11.75
CA ALA A 54 -0.79 -2.39 10.79
C ALA A 54 -0.13 -2.76 9.46
N TYR A 55 0.90 -2.03 9.02
CA TYR A 55 1.50 -2.21 7.71
C TYR A 55 2.69 -3.18 7.78
N GLN A 56 2.98 -3.82 6.65
CA GLN A 56 4.09 -4.76 6.55
C GLN A 56 5.37 -4.01 6.19
N MET A 57 6.44 -4.22 6.97
CA MET A 57 7.77 -3.69 6.66
C MET A 57 8.30 -4.30 5.36
N LEU A 58 8.65 -3.46 4.38
CA LEU A 58 9.32 -3.87 3.14
C LEU A 58 10.84 -3.88 3.29
N GLY A 59 11.41 -2.91 3.97
CA GLY A 59 12.87 -2.81 4.10
C GLY A 59 13.33 -1.48 4.65
N THR A 60 14.65 -1.33 4.73
CA THR A 60 15.30 -0.11 5.22
C THR A 60 16.45 0.28 4.30
N TRP A 61 16.51 1.57 3.96
CA TRP A 61 17.65 2.20 3.30
C TRP A 61 18.48 2.93 4.35
N ALA A 62 19.80 2.81 4.26
CA ALA A 62 20.72 3.54 5.10
C ALA A 62 21.54 4.49 4.21
N VAL A 63 21.34 5.80 4.36
CA VAL A 63 22.07 6.79 3.58
C VAL A 63 23.39 7.06 4.29
N ALA A 64 24.50 6.80 3.60
CA ALA A 64 25.84 6.99 4.15
C ALA A 64 26.04 8.41 4.71
N ALA A 65 26.80 8.52 5.80
CA ALA A 65 27.26 9.81 6.29
C ALA A 65 28.10 10.52 5.22
N ASP A 66 28.05 11.85 5.19
CA ASP A 66 28.84 12.64 4.22
C ASP A 66 30.35 12.48 4.47
N ALA A 67 30.73 12.26 5.73
CA ALA A 67 32.08 11.93 6.15
C ALA A 67 32.07 11.01 7.38
N GLY A 68 33.06 10.12 7.48
CA GLY A 68 33.20 9.18 8.60
C GLY A 68 32.32 7.93 8.49
N PRO A 69 32.37 7.04 9.49
CA PRO A 69 31.60 5.81 9.50
C PRO A 69 30.12 6.04 9.83
N GLY A 70 29.26 5.12 9.37
CA GLY A 70 27.84 5.10 9.67
C GLY A 70 26.97 5.79 8.61
N SER A 71 25.73 6.02 8.99
CA SER A 71 24.69 6.61 8.13
C SER A 71 24.28 7.97 8.68
N LYS A 72 23.88 8.90 7.83
CA LYS A 72 23.24 10.17 8.22
C LYS A 72 21.71 10.06 8.33
N GLU A 73 21.14 9.13 7.57
CA GLU A 73 19.70 8.86 7.57
C GLU A 73 19.41 7.37 7.47
N MET A 74 18.27 6.98 8.02
CA MET A 74 17.64 5.67 7.80
C MET A 74 16.23 5.88 7.31
N HIS A 75 15.87 5.22 6.21
CA HIS A 75 14.55 5.30 5.61
C HIS A 75 13.88 3.94 5.72
N VAL A 76 12.79 3.88 6.47
CA VAL A 76 12.08 2.65 6.80
C VAL A 76 10.79 2.63 5.99
N VAL A 77 10.57 1.58 5.19
CA VAL A 77 9.47 1.54 4.22
C VAL A 77 8.48 0.46 4.58
N TYR A 78 7.21 0.84 4.68
CA TYR A 78 6.08 -0.02 4.98
C TYR A 78 5.10 -0.03 3.82
N ALA A 79 4.40 -1.15 3.65
CA ALA A 79 3.32 -1.30 2.68
C ALA A 79 2.02 -1.72 3.36
N SER A 80 0.90 -1.21 2.85
CA SER A 80 -0.44 -1.58 3.31
C SER A 80 -0.64 -3.10 3.38
N PRO A 81 -1.50 -3.61 4.28
CA PRO A 81 -1.75 -5.04 4.43
C PRO A 81 -2.05 -5.75 3.10
N GLY A 82 -1.41 -6.90 2.88
CA GLY A 82 -1.65 -7.74 1.70
C GLY A 82 -0.89 -7.29 0.44
N THR A 83 -0.23 -6.13 0.45
CA THR A 83 0.57 -5.65 -0.69
C THR A 83 1.68 -6.63 -1.05
N ILE A 84 2.38 -7.23 -0.07
CA ILE A 84 3.47 -8.17 -0.35
C ILE A 84 2.97 -9.39 -1.13
N ASP A 85 1.89 -10.02 -0.67
CA ASP A 85 1.33 -11.22 -1.29
C ASP A 85 0.77 -10.92 -2.69
N ALA A 86 0.08 -9.78 -2.83
CA ALA A 86 -0.43 -9.32 -4.11
C ALA A 86 0.70 -9.04 -5.10
N TYR A 87 1.75 -8.33 -4.67
CA TYR A 87 2.91 -8.02 -5.49
C TYR A 87 3.63 -9.31 -5.92
N ARG A 88 3.87 -10.24 -4.98
CA ARG A 88 4.48 -11.53 -5.30
C ARG A 88 3.65 -12.31 -6.31
N LYS A 89 2.32 -12.25 -6.25
CA LYS A 89 1.44 -12.94 -7.20
C LYS A 89 1.45 -12.28 -8.59
N ALA A 90 1.32 -10.95 -8.64
CA ALA A 90 1.04 -10.20 -9.86
C ALA A 90 2.27 -9.56 -10.53
N GLY A 91 3.38 -9.43 -9.79
CA GLY A 91 4.61 -8.76 -10.25
C GLY A 91 4.55 -7.23 -10.26
N HIS A 92 3.49 -6.64 -9.72
CA HIS A 92 3.30 -5.19 -9.64
C HIS A 92 2.47 -4.82 -8.41
N PHE A 93 2.52 -3.55 -8.00
CA PHE A 93 1.71 -3.05 -6.90
C PHE A 93 0.24 -2.94 -7.33
N PRO A 94 -0.71 -3.56 -6.63
CA PRO A 94 -2.12 -3.41 -6.97
C PRO A 94 -2.61 -1.98 -6.68
N ASP A 95 -3.60 -1.54 -7.46
CA ASP A 95 -4.36 -0.31 -7.22
C ASP A 95 -4.78 -0.18 -5.75
N GLY A 96 -4.60 1.02 -5.17
CA GLY A 96 -4.85 1.28 -3.76
C GLY A 96 -3.73 0.86 -2.80
N THR A 97 -2.61 0.31 -3.29
CA THR A 97 -1.42 0.10 -2.44
C THR A 97 -0.97 1.42 -1.81
N ILE A 98 -0.72 1.41 -0.51
CA ILE A 98 -0.15 2.55 0.21
C ILE A 98 1.26 2.18 0.65
N LEU A 99 2.23 2.99 0.25
CA LEU A 99 3.61 2.92 0.72
C LEU A 99 3.88 4.09 1.67
N VAL A 100 4.43 3.80 2.84
CA VAL A 100 4.87 4.80 3.81
C VAL A 100 6.38 4.66 3.99
N LYS A 101 7.14 5.62 3.50
CA LYS A 101 8.58 5.76 3.76
C LYS A 101 8.77 6.74 4.89
N GLU A 102 9.17 6.24 6.04
CA GLU A 102 9.49 6.99 7.24
C GLU A 102 10.98 7.32 7.26
N VAL A 103 11.34 8.59 7.40
CA VAL A 103 12.73 9.07 7.35
C VAL A 103 13.19 9.50 8.73
N PHE A 104 14.33 8.98 9.17
CA PHE A 104 15.00 9.35 10.40
C PHE A 104 16.39 9.91 10.13
N LYS A 105 16.78 10.93 10.91
CA LYS A 105 18.18 11.15 11.24
C LYS A 105 18.66 10.00 12.11
N THR A 106 19.94 9.69 12.07
CA THR A 106 20.53 8.57 12.79
C THR A 106 21.32 9.01 14.01
N THR A 107 21.50 8.08 14.95
CA THR A 107 22.53 8.16 15.98
C THR A 107 23.53 7.04 15.72
N THR A 108 24.82 7.37 15.73
CA THR A 108 25.91 6.44 15.42
C THR A 108 26.81 6.27 16.63
N GLN A 109 27.09 5.03 17.02
CA GLN A 109 27.93 4.72 18.18
C GLN A 109 28.69 3.39 18.01
N PRO A 110 29.82 3.21 18.70
CA PRO A 110 30.47 1.90 18.78
C PRO A 110 29.60 0.92 19.58
N MET A 111 29.44 -0.29 19.06
CA MET A 111 28.83 -1.44 19.71
C MET A 111 29.75 -2.65 19.58
N THR A 112 29.46 -3.74 20.29
CA THR A 112 30.26 -4.99 20.20
C THR A 112 30.28 -5.59 18.79
N THR A 113 29.29 -5.27 17.95
CA THR A 113 29.20 -5.67 16.55
C THR A 113 29.85 -4.67 15.57
N GLY A 114 30.49 -3.60 16.06
CA GLY A 114 31.13 -2.55 15.24
C GLY A 114 30.48 -1.18 15.41
N THR A 115 30.80 -0.24 14.52
CA THR A 115 30.15 1.08 14.48
C THR A 115 28.75 0.93 13.88
N VAL A 116 27.73 1.23 14.68
CA VAL A 116 26.32 1.01 14.32
C VAL A 116 25.58 2.33 14.32
N SER A 117 24.76 2.53 13.28
CA SER A 117 23.76 3.59 13.22
C SER A 117 22.38 3.02 13.51
N SER A 118 21.60 3.71 14.35
CA SER A 118 20.19 3.42 14.61
C SER A 118 19.32 4.63 14.27
N ALA A 119 18.03 4.39 14.03
CA ALA A 119 17.05 5.45 13.86
C ALA A 119 17.02 6.34 15.11
N GLY A 120 17.07 7.66 14.90
CA GLY A 120 17.00 8.70 15.93
C GLY A 120 15.79 9.60 15.72
N THR A 121 16.02 10.91 15.57
CA THR A 121 14.95 11.88 15.35
C THR A 121 14.28 11.67 13.99
N ARG A 122 12.95 11.58 13.97
CA ARG A 122 12.16 11.51 12.74
C ARG A 122 12.22 12.85 11.99
N ALA A 123 12.52 12.79 10.70
CA ALA A 123 12.50 13.94 9.81
C ALA A 123 11.13 14.13 9.15
N GLY A 124 10.48 13.03 8.75
CA GLY A 124 9.17 13.08 8.11
C GLY A 124 8.76 11.76 7.47
N TRP A 125 7.73 11.83 6.63
CA TRP A 125 7.19 10.71 5.89
C TRP A 125 6.99 11.08 4.43
N PHE A 126 7.32 10.14 3.56
CA PHE A 126 6.86 10.13 2.19
C PHE A 126 5.79 9.07 2.03
N VAL A 127 4.58 9.47 1.62
CA VAL A 127 3.46 8.58 1.39
C VAL A 127 3.16 8.52 -0.10
N MET A 128 3.08 7.30 -0.63
CA MET A 128 2.64 7.06 -2.00
C MET A 128 1.39 6.17 -2.02
N VAL A 129 0.45 6.47 -2.91
CA VAL A 129 -0.80 5.68 -3.06
C VAL A 129 -0.98 5.29 -4.52
N LYS A 130 -1.08 3.99 -4.81
CA LYS A 130 -1.25 3.48 -6.17
C LYS A 130 -2.63 3.87 -6.72
N ASP A 131 -2.66 4.41 -7.92
CA ASP A 131 -3.88 4.81 -8.64
C ASP A 131 -3.75 4.50 -10.13
N ASP A 132 -4.21 3.31 -10.52
CA ASP A 132 -4.07 2.81 -11.90
C ASP A 132 -5.02 3.51 -12.89
N ILE A 133 -6.06 4.18 -12.40
CA ILE A 133 -7.13 4.74 -13.25
C ILE A 133 -7.12 6.27 -13.30
N GLY A 134 -6.26 6.94 -12.53
CA GLY A 134 -6.12 8.39 -12.53
C GLY A 134 -7.34 9.11 -11.95
N ARG A 135 -7.71 8.79 -10.71
CA ARG A 135 -8.90 9.31 -10.00
C ARG A 135 -8.88 10.81 -9.74
N TYR A 136 -7.70 11.42 -9.62
CA TYR A 136 -7.55 12.83 -9.24
C TYR A 136 -6.82 13.68 -10.29
N PRO A 137 -7.36 13.81 -11.51
CA PRO A 137 -6.66 14.46 -12.63
C PRO A 137 -6.41 15.96 -12.41
N ALA A 138 -7.19 16.61 -11.53
CA ALA A 138 -7.01 18.01 -11.19
C ALA A 138 -6.03 18.24 -10.02
N ASN A 139 -5.62 17.19 -9.31
CA ASN A 139 -4.75 17.28 -8.15
C ASN A 139 -3.29 17.09 -8.57
N LYS A 140 -2.46 18.13 -8.36
CA LYS A 140 -1.05 18.14 -8.77
C LYS A 140 -0.15 17.17 -7.99
N LEU A 141 -0.68 16.54 -6.95
CA LEU A 141 0.00 15.48 -6.22
C LEU A 141 -0.27 14.09 -6.80
N TRP A 142 -1.01 13.99 -7.90
CA TRP A 142 -1.37 12.73 -8.54
C TRP A 142 -0.93 12.69 -10.01
N GLY A 143 -0.39 11.55 -10.41
CA GLY A 143 0.07 11.30 -11.77
C GLY A 143 1.02 10.11 -11.84
N ASP A 144 1.25 9.63 -13.06
CA ASP A 144 2.12 8.48 -13.34
C ASP A 144 1.76 7.21 -12.55
N GLY A 145 0.47 7.02 -12.28
CA GLY A 145 -0.07 5.86 -11.56
C GLY A 145 -0.01 5.95 -10.04
N TRP A 146 0.33 7.12 -9.48
CA TRP A 146 0.54 7.30 -8.04
C TRP A 146 0.06 8.67 -7.54
N GLY A 147 -0.37 8.71 -6.28
CA GLY A 147 -0.40 9.91 -5.44
C GLY A 147 0.91 10.03 -4.66
N TRP A 148 1.40 11.26 -4.45
CA TRP A 148 2.73 11.55 -3.90
C TRP A 148 2.65 12.67 -2.87
N ALA A 149 3.07 12.42 -1.62
CA ALA A 149 3.06 13.47 -0.60
C ALA A 149 4.15 13.29 0.45
N TRP A 150 4.88 14.39 0.73
CA TRP A 150 5.80 14.50 1.85
C TRP A 150 5.15 15.23 3.03
N PHE A 151 5.42 14.76 4.24
CA PHE A 151 4.97 15.36 5.50
C PHE A 151 6.16 15.54 6.42
N ASP A 152 6.37 16.76 6.89
CA ASP A 152 7.42 17.05 7.87
C ASP A 152 7.02 16.54 9.25
N ALA A 153 7.99 16.03 10.02
CA ALA A 153 7.74 15.53 11.38
C ALA A 153 7.09 16.56 12.31
N ALA A 154 7.30 17.86 12.05
CA ALA A 154 6.70 18.95 12.81
C ALA A 154 5.20 19.17 12.53
N ASP A 155 4.71 18.78 11.35
CA ASP A 155 3.29 18.88 10.96
C ASP A 155 2.88 17.67 10.09
N PRO A 156 2.63 16.50 10.70
CA PRO A 156 2.25 15.29 9.96
C PRO A 156 0.87 15.38 9.30
N MET A 157 0.08 16.39 9.63
CA MET A 157 -1.29 16.54 9.14
C MET A 157 -1.36 17.32 7.84
N ARG A 158 -0.29 18.02 7.46
CA ARG A 158 -0.25 18.86 6.27
C ARG A 158 0.98 18.53 5.43
N THR A 159 0.74 18.15 4.17
CA THR A 159 1.83 17.95 3.24
C THR A 159 2.48 19.29 2.86
N THR A 160 3.80 19.29 2.72
CA THR A 160 4.55 20.41 2.13
C THR A 160 4.77 20.24 0.64
N SER A 161 4.39 19.09 0.06
CA SER A 161 4.37 18.87 -1.39
C SER A 161 3.29 19.71 -2.06
N THR A 162 3.61 20.25 -3.23
CA THR A 162 2.72 21.09 -4.04
C THR A 162 2.51 20.56 -5.45
N ASP A 163 3.51 19.87 -6.01
CA ASP A 163 3.48 19.29 -7.35
C ASP A 163 4.44 18.11 -7.41
N TYR A 164 3.92 16.90 -7.65
CA TYR A 164 4.74 15.70 -7.60
C TYR A 164 5.88 15.72 -8.62
N ARG A 165 5.70 16.38 -9.77
CA ARG A 165 6.75 16.46 -10.81
C ARG A 165 7.93 17.32 -10.37
N LYS A 166 7.66 18.34 -9.54
CA LYS A 166 8.69 19.24 -9.01
C LYS A 166 9.32 18.68 -7.75
N ASP A 167 8.49 18.15 -6.86
CA ASP A 167 8.88 17.87 -5.48
C ASP A 167 9.33 16.41 -5.28
N CYS A 168 8.94 15.48 -6.17
CA CYS A 168 9.12 14.04 -5.94
C CYS A 168 9.76 13.29 -7.13
N GLN A 169 9.29 13.55 -8.34
CA GLN A 169 9.52 12.70 -9.51
C GLN A 169 11.01 12.56 -9.85
N SER A 170 11.81 13.63 -9.76
CA SER A 170 13.23 13.62 -10.14
C SER A 170 14.05 12.57 -9.38
N CYS A 171 13.75 12.35 -8.10
CA CYS A 171 14.40 11.31 -7.28
C CYS A 171 13.93 9.89 -7.62
N HIS A 172 12.79 9.74 -8.29
CA HIS A 172 12.18 8.47 -8.65
C HIS A 172 12.36 8.08 -10.13
N VAL A 173 12.79 9.01 -11.00
CA VAL A 173 13.08 8.73 -12.42
C VAL A 173 13.98 7.50 -12.62
N PRO A 174 15.06 7.26 -11.85
CA PRO A 174 15.88 6.06 -12.07
C PRO A 174 15.15 4.75 -11.74
N ALA A 175 14.04 4.80 -11.01
CA ALA A 175 13.17 3.67 -10.70
C ALA A 175 11.93 3.59 -11.61
N GLN A 176 11.81 4.44 -12.64
CA GLN A 176 10.61 4.49 -13.48
C GLN A 176 10.25 3.12 -14.10
N ALA A 177 11.25 2.33 -14.52
CA ALA A 177 11.04 1.01 -15.09
C ALA A 177 10.48 -0.03 -14.10
N SER A 178 10.58 0.23 -12.79
CA SER A 178 10.04 -0.60 -11.71
C SER A 178 8.86 0.09 -11.02
N ASP A 179 7.99 0.71 -11.83
CA ASP A 179 6.80 1.44 -11.37
C ASP A 179 7.15 2.55 -10.37
N TRP A 180 8.25 3.25 -10.64
CA TRP A 180 8.80 4.34 -9.82
C TRP A 180 9.30 3.94 -8.43
N ILE A 181 9.37 2.65 -8.11
CA ILE A 181 9.77 2.15 -6.79
C ILE A 181 11.06 1.33 -6.91
N TYR A 182 12.06 1.61 -6.06
CA TYR A 182 13.31 0.83 -5.99
C TYR A 182 13.09 -0.55 -5.32
N THR A 183 12.42 -1.47 -6.01
CA THR A 183 11.98 -2.75 -5.43
C THR A 183 13.13 -3.68 -5.03
N HIS A 184 14.33 -3.50 -5.57
CA HIS A 184 15.52 -4.29 -5.21
C HIS A 184 15.93 -4.13 -3.73
N GLY A 185 15.54 -3.04 -3.06
CA GLY A 185 15.76 -2.87 -1.62
C GLY A 185 14.70 -3.50 -0.73
N TYR A 186 13.72 -4.20 -1.30
CA TYR A 186 12.60 -4.80 -0.58
C TYR A 186 12.59 -6.33 -0.75
N PRO A 187 13.43 -7.07 -0.02
CA PRO A 187 13.47 -8.54 -0.08
C PRO A 187 12.11 -9.23 0.09
N PRO A 188 11.15 -8.74 0.91
CA PRO A 188 9.82 -9.32 0.99
C PRO A 188 9.04 -9.29 -0.33
N LEU A 189 9.37 -8.44 -1.30
CA LEU A 189 8.72 -8.44 -2.62
C LEU A 189 9.29 -9.50 -3.56
N SER A 190 10.52 -9.98 -3.29
CA SER A 190 11.12 -11.08 -4.02
C SER A 190 10.41 -12.40 -3.68
N ARG A 191 10.34 -13.30 -4.68
CA ARG A 191 9.88 -14.68 -4.52
C ARG A 191 11.04 -15.57 -4.06
#